data_AF-A0A3S1JWF0-F1
#
_entry.id   AF-A0A3S1JWF0-F1
#
_cell.length_a   1.000
_cell.length_b   1.000
_cell.length_c   1.000
_cell.angle_alpha   90.00
_cell.angle_beta   90.00
_cell.angle_gamma   90.00
#
_symmetry.space_group_name_H-M   'P 1'
#
loop_
_entity.id
_entity.type
_entity.pdbx_description
1 polymer ?
#
loop_
_entity_poly.entity_id
_entity_poly.type
_entity_poly.pdbx_seq_one_letter_code
_entity_poly.pdbx_strand_id
1 'polypeptide(L)' 'HSNSAMSALRRLEQLTAEASQQPMQEVIAEAVDLVVSIERTGRGRRVRDVVHVERFEGGRYKTESYPQIDEDSYAA' A
#
# COMPACT_ATOMS: atom_id res chain seq x y z
N HIS A 1 -9.45 -2.22 -5.25
CA HIS A 1 -9.97 -2.84 -4.02
C HIS A 1 -8.98 -3.85 -3.48
N SER A 2 -8.63 -3.74 -2.20
CA SER A 2 -7.67 -4.62 -1.53
C SER A 2 -7.83 -4.55 -0.01
N ASN A 3 -7.43 -5.61 0.71
CA ASN A 3 -7.62 -5.73 2.17
C ASN A 3 -6.39 -5.32 2.99
N SER A 4 -5.28 -4.98 2.33
CA SER A 4 -4.04 -4.49 2.93
C SER A 4 -3.27 -3.64 1.93
N ALA A 5 -2.29 -2.88 2.40
CA ALA A 5 -1.39 -2.12 1.53
C ALA A 5 -0.59 -3.05 0.59
N MET A 6 -0.02 -4.14 1.11
CA MET A 6 0.74 -5.10 0.30
C MET A 6 -0.10 -5.78 -0.79
N SER A 7 -1.34 -6.15 -0.47
CA SER A 7 -2.25 -6.70 -1.46
C SER A 7 -2.72 -5.65 -2.47
N ALA A 8 -2.58 -4.35 -2.19
CA ALA A 8 -2.87 -3.29 -3.16
C ALA A 8 -1.77 -3.19 -4.22
N LEU A 9 -0.49 -3.29 -3.82
CA LEU A 9 0.64 -3.35 -4.76
C LEU A 9 0.51 -4.55 -5.72
N ARG A 10 0.17 -5.73 -5.19
CA ARG A 10 -0.10 -6.91 -6.03
C ARG A 10 -1.29 -6.71 -6.98
N ARG A 11 -2.30 -5.95 -6.55
CA ARG A 11 -3.45 -5.61 -7.42
C ARG A 11 -3.00 -4.69 -8.56
N LEU A 12 -2.10 -3.73 -8.30
CA LEU A 12 -1.52 -2.89 -9.35
C LEU A 12 -0.76 -3.73 -10.36
N GLU A 13 0.07 -4.67 -9.91
CA GLU A 13 0.77 -5.60 -10.80
C GLU A 13 -0.20 -6.36 -11.70
N GLN A 14 -1.26 -6.95 -11.13
CA GLN A 14 -2.27 -7.68 -11.90
C GLN A 14 -2.94 -6.79 -12.94
N LEU A 15 -3.34 -5.58 -12.58
CA LEU A 15 -3.98 -4.64 -13.50
C LEU A 15 -3.02 -4.21 -14.62
N THR A 16 -1.74 -3.98 -14.32
CA THR A 16 -0.75 -3.66 -15.35
C THR A 16 -0.47 -4.85 -16.26
N ALA A 17 -0.54 -6.08 -15.74
CA ALA A 17 -0.35 -7.30 -16.51
C ALA A 17 -1.48 -7.57 -17.52
N GLU A 18 -2.68 -7.01 -17.29
CA GLU A 18 -3.77 -7.05 -18.27
C GLU A 18 -3.44 -6.22 -19.53
N ALA A 19 -2.60 -5.18 -19.41
CA ALA A 19 -2.24 -4.27 -20.50
C ALA A 19 -0.83 -4.53 -21.08
N SER A 20 0.08 -5.11 -20.31
CA SER A 20 1.48 -5.33 -20.72
C SER A 20 2.03 -6.65 -20.18
N GLN A 21 2.87 -7.31 -20.97
CA GLN A 21 3.60 -8.52 -20.55
C GLN A 21 4.95 -8.19 -19.87
N GLN A 22 5.36 -6.91 -19.86
CA GLN A 22 6.59 -6.50 -19.19
C GLN A 22 6.39 -6.53 -17.66
N PRO A 23 7.37 -7.01 -16.89
CA PRO A 23 7.34 -6.90 -15.43
C PRO A 23 7.31 -5.44 -15.00
N MET A 24 6.28 -5.03 -14.24
CA MET A 24 6.08 -3.63 -13.83
C MET A 24 6.44 -3.36 -12.37
N GLN A 25 6.96 -4.34 -11.63
CA GLN A 25 7.19 -4.21 -10.18
C GLN A 25 8.15 -3.09 -9.81
N GLU A 26 9.25 -2.93 -10.55
CA GLU A 26 10.23 -1.87 -10.30
C GLU A 26 9.62 -0.49 -10.56
N VAL A 27 8.89 -0.33 -11.67
CA VAL A 27 8.20 0.92 -12.01
C VAL A 27 7.13 1.24 -10.99
N ILE A 28 6.36 0.26 -10.53
CA ILE A 28 5.35 0.44 -9.49
C ILE A 28 6.03 0.88 -8.18
N ALA A 29 7.14 0.27 -7.80
CA ALA A 29 7.86 0.63 -6.59
C ALA A 29 8.52 2.02 -6.64
N GLU A 30 8.92 2.47 -7.83
CA GLU A 30 9.45 3.82 -8.04
C GLU A 30 8.32 4.87 -8.09
N ALA A 31 7.17 4.53 -8.68
CA ALA A 31 6.07 5.48 -8.90
C ALA A 31 5.11 5.60 -7.70
N VAL A 32 5.15 4.66 -6.76
CA VAL A 32 4.27 4.65 -5.59
C VAL A 32 5.12 4.85 -4.36
N ASP A 33 5.08 6.04 -3.76
CA ASP A 33 5.79 6.29 -2.50
C ASP A 33 5.05 5.68 -1.30
N LEU A 34 3.72 5.79 -1.27
CA LEU A 34 2.94 5.51 -0.06
C LEU A 34 1.59 4.87 -0.37
N VAL A 35 1.24 3.84 0.41
CA VAL A 35 -0.05 3.14 0.32
C VAL A 35 -0.79 3.28 1.65
N VAL A 36 -1.93 3.97 1.62
CA VAL A 36 -2.81 4.13 2.78
C VAL A 36 -3.95 3.11 2.71
N SER A 37 -4.00 2.19 3.67
CA SER A 37 -5.12 1.27 3.82
C SER A 37 -6.19 1.89 4.71
N ILE A 38 -7.42 1.99 4.21
CA ILE A 38 -8.57 2.54 4.94
C ILE A 38 -9.58 1.42 5.15
N GLU A 39 -10.09 1.29 6.37
CA GLU A 39 -11.15 0.34 6.71
C GLU A 39 -12.39 1.05 7.27
N ARG A 40 -13.54 0.40 7.12
CA ARG A 40 -14.79 0.86 7.73
C ARG A 40 -14.82 0.45 9.19
N THR A 41 -15.28 1.36 10.04
CA THR A 41 -15.55 1.11 11.47
C THR A 41 -17.06 1.25 11.72
N GLY A 42 -17.50 0.91 12.93
CA GLY A 42 -18.89 1.14 13.33
C GLY A 42 -19.32 2.61 13.34
N ARG A 43 -18.37 3.56 13.33
CA ARG A 43 -18.62 5.02 13.39
C ARG A 43 -18.17 5.79 12.15
N GLY A 44 -17.54 5.14 11.18
CA GLY A 44 -16.99 5.84 10.00
C GLY A 44 -15.95 5.03 9.23
N ARG A 45 -14.87 5.69 8.82
CA ARG A 45 -13.69 5.09 8.20
C ARG A 45 -12.47 5.53 8.98
N ARG A 46 -11.47 4.67 9.09
CA ARG A 46 -10.17 5.00 9.70
C ARG A 46 -9.02 4.51 8.84
N VAL A 47 -7.86 5.14 8.99
CA VAL A 47 -6.61 4.60 8.47
C VAL A 47 -6.23 3.38 9.29
N ARG A 48 -6.14 2.23 8.63
CA ARG A 48 -5.74 0.97 9.24
C ARG A 48 -4.21 0.86 9.33
N ASP A 49 -3.55 1.21 8.23
CA ASP A 49 -2.11 1.03 8.04
C ASP A 49 -1.63 1.98 6.94
N VAL A 50 -0.40 2.47 7.11
CA VAL A 50 0.31 3.26 6.10
C VAL A 50 1.60 2.53 5.79
N VAL A 51 1.84 2.26 4.50
CA VAL A 51 3.06 1.60 4.04
C VAL A 51 3.81 2.54 3.12
N HIS A 52 5.03 2.89 3.51
CA HIS A 52 6.00 3.55 2.64
C HIS A 52 6.70 2.47 1.81
N VAL A 53 6.77 2.69 0.49
CA VAL A 53 7.37 1.76 -0.47
C VAL A 53 8.71 2.36 -0.89
N GLU A 54 9.79 1.68 -0.55
CA GLU A 54 11.13 2.20 -0.82
C GLU A 54 11.63 1.82 -2.22
N ARG A 55 11.47 0.54 -2.58
CA ARG A 55 11.91 -0.03 -3.86
C ARG A 55 11.42 -1.46 -4.03
N PHE A 56 11.59 -2.02 -5.23
CA PHE A 56 11.48 -3.45 -5.48
C PHE A 56 12.89 -4.06 -5.56
N GLU A 57 13.21 -5.03 -4.71
CA GLU A 57 14.54 -5.65 -4.68
C GLU A 57 14.46 -7.10 -4.21
N GLY A 58 15.11 -8.01 -4.95
CA GLY A 58 15.16 -9.43 -4.59
C GLY A 58 13.79 -10.11 -4.68
N GLY A 59 12.96 -9.72 -5.65
CA GLY A 59 11.64 -10.32 -5.89
C GLY A 59 10.56 -9.91 -4.90
N ARG A 60 10.78 -8.84 -4.12
CA ARG A 60 9.80 -8.30 -3.18
C ARG A 60 9.90 -6.79 -3.07
N TYR A 61 8.80 -6.14 -2.71
CA TYR A 61 8.85 -4.74 -2.27
C TYR A 61 9.59 -4.65 -0.94
N LYS A 62 10.46 -3.67 -0.83
CA LYS A 62 11.01 -3.16 0.41
C LYS A 62 10.08 -2.05 0.88
N THR A 63 9.54 -2.24 2.07
CA THR A 63 8.53 -1.34 2.60
C THR A 63 8.72 -1.15 4.09
N GLU A 64 8.37 0.05 4.56
CA GLU A 64 8.24 0.37 5.96
C GLU A 64 6.74 0.52 6.29
N SER A 65 6.27 -0.14 7.35
CA SER A 65 4.86 -0.11 7.75
C SER A 65 4.71 0.67 9.04
N TYR A 66 3.71 1.54 9.04
CA TYR A 66 3.31 2.40 10.14
C TYR A 66 1.91 1.98 10.58
N PRO A 67 1.82 0.98 11.48
CA PRO A 67 0.54 0.47 11.95
C PRO A 67 -0.17 1.52 12.82
N GLN A 68 -1.47 1.70 12.59
CA GLN A 68 -2.41 2.55 13.33
C GLN A 68 -1.86 3.92 13.81
N ILE A 69 -2.23 4.97 13.10
CA ILE A 69 -2.27 6.32 13.66
C ILE A 69 -3.52 6.35 14.56
N ASP A 70 -3.35 6.18 15.87
CA ASP A 70 -4.48 6.28 16.80
C ASP A 70 -4.98 7.72 16.80
N GLU A 71 -6.26 7.95 16.53
CA GLU A 71 -6.83 9.32 16.47
C GLU A 71 -6.64 10.07 17.81
N ASP A 72 -6.48 9.34 18.91
CA ASP A 72 -6.20 9.88 20.25
C ASP A 72 -4.76 10.41 20.42
N SER A 73 -3.84 10.12 19.50
CA SER A 73 -2.44 10.57 19.58
C SER A 73 -2.23 12.06 19.22
N TYR A 74 -3.26 12.74 18.69
CA TYR A 74 -3.25 14.17 18.37
C TYR A 74 -4.27 15.00 19.19
N ALA A 75 -4.95 14.39 20.17
CA ALA A 75 -5.78 15.12 21.11
C ALA A 75 -4.89 15.73 22.23
N ALA A 76 -4.24 16.85 21.91
CA ALA A 76 -3.57 17.73 22.87
C ALA A 76 -4.36 19.03 23.06
#